data_AF-A0AAW1NIM4-F1
#
_entry.id   AF-A0AAW1NIM4-F1
#
_cell.length_a   1.000
_cell.length_b   1.000
_cell.length_c   1.000
_cell.angle_alpha   90.00
_cell.angle_beta   90.00
_cell.angle_gamma   90.00
#
_symmetry.space_group_name_H-M   'P 1'
#
loop_
_entity.id
_entity.type
_entity.pdbx_description
1 polymer ?
#
loop_
_entity_poly.entity_id
_entity_poly.type
_entity_poly.pdbx_seq_one_letter_code
_entity_poly.pdbx_strand_id
1 'polypeptide(L)'
;MQSRTKKLIPSEGTNGSEDRLSEMPDHLIVHILSFMPTLHAVKTMLLRRFGNLWTLVPTLTFDLEEYDQVIWPEEEDETIHEVFSSFARFIRKVLMLHKRHTIDSFHLSMKPFDVEFKDPKLIDDVQMWLRFAIDRQVKDLNLSFNGYDDLVLPHSIFMSQSLITLTRTKYQYFQFIACFEYHISKCE
;
A
#
# COMPACT_ATOMS: atom_id res chain seq x y z
N MET A 1 -36.20 25.48 55.99
CA MET A 1 -35.65 24.70 54.86
C MET A 1 -34.18 25.05 54.71
N GLN A 2 -33.27 24.25 55.25
CA GLN A 2 -31.82 24.44 55.12
C GLN A 2 -31.36 23.75 53.83
N SER A 3 -30.78 24.50 52.88
CA SER A 3 -30.19 23.91 51.68
C SER A 3 -28.67 23.98 51.80
N ARG A 4 -28.05 22.79 51.89
CA ARG A 4 -26.60 22.57 52.04
C ARG A 4 -25.87 22.92 50.75
N THR A 5 -24.88 23.80 50.84
CA THR A 5 -23.81 23.99 49.86
C THR A 5 -22.97 22.71 49.74
N LYS A 6 -22.98 22.09 48.56
CA LYS A 6 -22.04 21.01 48.21
C LYS A 6 -20.68 21.62 47.89
N LYS A 7 -19.67 21.34 48.72
CA LYS A 7 -18.27 21.59 48.42
C LYS A 7 -17.84 20.72 47.23
N LEU A 8 -17.30 21.35 46.19
CA LEU A 8 -16.57 20.69 45.12
C LEU A 8 -15.27 20.13 45.72
N ILE A 9 -15.10 18.81 45.64
CA ILE A 9 -13.86 18.11 45.94
C ILE A 9 -12.99 18.21 44.68
N PRO A 10 -11.75 18.70 44.72
CA PRO A 10 -10.84 18.60 43.60
C PRO A 10 -10.55 17.12 43.35
N SER A 11 -10.88 16.62 42.16
CA SER A 11 -10.49 15.27 41.75
C SER A 11 -8.98 15.21 41.61
N GLU A 12 -8.36 14.40 42.47
CA GLU A 12 -6.94 14.04 42.41
C GLU A 12 -6.57 13.51 41.02
N GLY A 13 -5.38 13.89 40.58
CA GLY A 13 -4.84 13.59 39.27
C GLY A 13 -4.87 12.10 38.95
N THR A 14 -5.61 11.76 37.90
CA THR A 14 -5.29 10.60 37.09
C THR A 14 -3.89 10.82 36.53
N ASN A 15 -2.92 10.01 36.97
CA ASN A 15 -1.66 9.80 36.25
C ASN A 15 -2.02 9.39 34.82
N GLY A 16 -2.13 10.37 33.94
CA GLY A 16 -2.29 10.16 32.51
C GLY A 16 -1.03 9.44 32.05
N SER A 17 -1.17 8.20 31.61
CA SER A 17 -0.16 7.57 30.78
C SER A 17 0.18 8.57 29.68
N GLU A 18 1.37 9.16 29.73
CA GLU A 18 1.82 10.11 28.72
C GLU A 18 1.62 9.45 27.36
N ASP A 19 0.81 10.08 26.50
CA ASP A 19 0.56 9.59 25.16
C ASP A 19 1.78 9.88 24.29
N ARG A 20 2.79 9.01 24.42
CA ARG A 20 4.08 9.13 23.75
C ARG A 20 3.97 9.08 22.23
N LEU A 21 2.86 8.55 21.68
CA LEU A 21 2.58 8.57 20.24
C LEU A 21 2.22 9.99 19.78
N SER A 22 1.51 10.75 20.61
CA SER A 22 1.16 12.14 20.32
C SER A 22 2.37 13.09 20.30
N GLU A 23 3.43 12.78 21.06
CA GLU A 23 4.65 13.60 21.12
C GLU A 23 5.71 13.24 20.06
N MET A 24 5.55 12.09 19.40
CA MET A 24 6.56 11.55 18.50
C MET A 24 6.67 12.37 17.21
N PRO A 25 7.86 12.86 16.80
CA PRO A 25 8.03 13.62 15.56
C PRO A 25 7.46 12.95 14.31
N ASP A 26 6.94 13.76 13.38
CA ASP A 26 6.26 13.28 12.16
C ASP A 26 7.12 12.32 11.33
N HIS A 27 8.44 12.52 11.26
CA HIS A 27 9.34 11.65 10.51
C HIS A 27 9.40 10.21 11.07
N LEU A 28 9.25 10.03 12.39
CA LEU A 28 9.18 8.71 13.00
C LEU A 28 7.82 8.05 12.73
N ILE A 29 6.74 8.82 12.70
CA ILE A 29 5.42 8.31 12.29
C ILE A 29 5.49 7.83 10.83
N VAL A 30 6.04 8.64 9.93
CA VAL A 30 6.24 8.26 8.52
C VAL A 30 7.10 7.00 8.41
N HIS A 31 8.14 6.88 9.23
CA HIS A 31 8.97 5.68 9.28
C HIS A 31 8.19 4.44 9.74
N ILE A 32 7.37 4.55 10.80
CA ILE A 32 6.51 3.46 11.25
C ILE A 32 5.50 3.06 10.18
N LEU A 33 4.83 4.04 9.57
CA LEU A 33 3.87 3.80 8.49
C LEU A 33 4.52 3.14 7.27
N SER A 34 5.83 3.34 7.06
CA SER A 34 6.57 2.71 5.96
C SER A 34 6.74 1.20 6.06
N PHE A 35 6.50 0.63 7.25
CA PHE A 35 6.50 -0.82 7.45
C PHE A 35 5.12 -1.45 7.25
N MET A 36 4.08 -0.65 7.03
CA MET A 36 2.71 -1.14 6.90
C MET A 36 2.30 -1.28 5.43
N PRO A 37 1.43 -2.24 5.10
CA PRO A 37 0.69 -2.20 3.84
C PRO A 37 -0.01 -0.86 3.66
N THR A 38 -0.08 -0.38 2.42
CA THR A 38 -0.56 0.98 2.15
C THR A 38 -2.03 1.15 2.55
N LEU A 39 -2.84 0.10 2.46
CA LEU A 39 -4.22 0.09 2.95
C LEU A 39 -4.30 0.48 4.43
N HIS A 40 -3.49 -0.17 5.26
CA HIS A 40 -3.44 0.10 6.69
C HIS A 40 -2.88 1.48 6.99
N ALA A 41 -1.79 1.88 6.32
CA ALA A 41 -1.22 3.22 6.47
C ALA A 41 -2.25 4.32 6.15
N VAL A 42 -3.01 4.17 5.06
CA VAL A 42 -4.11 5.10 4.71
C VAL A 42 -5.20 5.09 5.76
N LYS A 43 -5.62 3.93 6.28
CA LYS A 43 -6.64 3.84 7.34
C LYS A 43 -6.25 4.60 8.62
N THR A 44 -4.94 4.71 8.91
CA THR A 44 -4.48 5.52 10.07
C THR A 44 -4.82 6.99 9.94
N MET A 45 -5.18 7.50 8.76
CA MET A 45 -5.53 8.91 8.56
C MET A 45 -6.73 9.37 9.38
N LEU A 46 -7.57 8.45 9.83
CA LEU A 46 -8.70 8.72 10.71
C LEU A 46 -8.27 9.06 12.14
N LEU A 47 -7.03 8.75 12.51
CA LEU A 47 -6.44 9.07 13.80
C LEU A 47 -5.85 10.48 13.76
N ARG A 48 -6.24 11.32 14.74
CA ARG A 48 -5.86 12.75 14.80
C ARG A 48 -4.36 13.00 14.67
N ARG A 49 -3.52 12.13 15.25
CA ARG A 49 -2.05 12.29 15.25
C ARG A 49 -1.41 11.94 13.89
N PHE A 50 -1.98 10.99 13.16
CA PHE A 50 -1.40 10.47 11.93
C PHE A 50 -1.84 11.30 10.72
N GLY A 51 -3.14 11.62 10.64
CA GLY A 51 -3.69 12.45 9.56
C GLY A 51 -3.18 12.05 8.18
N ASN A 52 -2.61 13.00 7.45
CA ASN A 52 -2.14 12.77 6.08
C ASN A 52 -0.66 12.35 5.97
N LEU A 53 -0.01 11.96 7.07
CA LEU A 53 1.42 11.59 7.05
C LEU A 53 1.70 10.36 6.16
N TRP A 54 0.72 9.49 5.95
CA TRP A 54 0.83 8.38 4.99
C TRP A 54 1.20 8.85 3.57
N THR A 55 0.83 10.08 3.18
CA THR A 55 1.15 10.65 1.85
C THR A 55 2.65 10.92 1.65
N LEU A 56 3.45 10.84 2.72
CA LEU A 56 4.90 11.07 2.71
C LEU A 56 5.71 9.76 2.80
N VAL A 57 5.04 8.61 2.86
CA VAL A 57 5.68 7.31 3.08
C VAL A 57 6.52 6.89 1.84
N PRO A 58 7.77 6.41 2.02
CA PRO A 58 8.63 5.95 0.93
C PRO A 58 8.15 4.72 0.18
N THR A 59 7.37 3.89 0.86
CA THR A 59 7.03 2.53 0.48
C THR A 59 5.55 2.44 0.16
N LEU A 60 5.22 1.90 -1.01
CA LEU A 60 3.85 1.64 -1.39
C LEU A 60 3.68 0.14 -1.62
N THR A 61 2.83 -0.49 -0.83
CA THR A 61 2.57 -1.93 -0.85
C THR A 61 1.09 -2.14 -1.03
N PHE A 62 0.72 -2.71 -2.18
CA PHE A 62 -0.63 -3.03 -2.56
C PHE A 62 -0.76 -4.54 -2.74
N ASP A 63 -1.65 -5.15 -1.96
CA ASP A 63 -1.97 -6.57 -2.05
C ASP A 63 -3.49 -6.72 -2.20
N LEU A 64 -3.92 -7.38 -3.29
CA LEU A 64 -5.32 -7.55 -3.64
C LEU A 64 -6.04 -8.50 -2.68
N GLU A 65 -5.39 -9.57 -2.23
CA GLU A 65 -5.96 -10.54 -1.29
C GLU A 65 -6.14 -9.89 0.09
N GLU A 66 -5.14 -9.16 0.57
CA GLU A 66 -5.26 -8.39 1.81
C GLU A 66 -6.37 -7.31 1.69
N TYR A 67 -6.46 -6.63 0.55
CA TYR A 67 -7.49 -5.62 0.32
C TYR A 67 -8.89 -6.22 0.35
N ASP A 68 -9.09 -7.34 -0.35
CA ASP A 68 -10.33 -8.09 -0.40
C ASP A 68 -10.82 -8.45 1.01
N GLN A 69 -9.97 -9.16 1.78
CA GLN A 69 -10.26 -9.58 3.16
C GLN A 69 -10.63 -8.41 4.09
N VAL A 70 -10.08 -7.22 3.84
CA VAL A 70 -10.24 -6.06 4.72
C VAL A 70 -11.42 -5.16 4.32
N ILE A 71 -11.83 -5.17 3.06
CA ILE A 71 -12.94 -4.35 2.55
C ILE A 71 -14.24 -5.16 2.50
N TRP A 72 -14.15 -6.47 2.26
CA TRP A 72 -15.26 -7.39 2.12
C TRP A 72 -15.05 -8.65 2.96
N PRO A 73 -15.43 -8.61 4.25
CA PRO A 73 -15.46 -9.80 5.08
C PRO A 73 -16.47 -10.82 4.52
N GLU A 74 -16.23 -12.12 4.78
CA GLU A 74 -16.82 -13.36 4.20
C GLU A 74 -18.37 -13.47 4.07
N GLU A 75 -19.12 -12.41 4.31
CA GLU A 75 -20.59 -12.33 4.27
C GLU A 75 -21.15 -11.64 3.01
N GLU A 76 -20.30 -11.14 2.11
CA GLU A 76 -20.73 -10.45 0.89
C GLU A 76 -20.44 -11.27 -0.39
N ASP A 77 -21.47 -11.50 -1.21
CA ASP A 77 -21.33 -12.11 -2.54
C ASP A 77 -20.87 -11.04 -3.54
N GLU A 78 -19.58 -10.99 -3.82
CA GLU A 78 -19.03 -10.08 -4.83
C GLU A 78 -18.25 -10.79 -5.92
N THR A 79 -18.26 -10.17 -7.10
CA THR A 79 -17.50 -10.68 -8.23
C THR A 79 -16.05 -10.22 -8.16
N ILE A 80 -15.15 -11.07 -8.63
CA ILE A 80 -13.72 -10.76 -8.85
C ILE A 80 -13.50 -9.42 -9.59
N HIS A 81 -14.43 -9.04 -10.48
CA HIS A 81 -14.36 -7.79 -11.23
C HIS A 81 -14.67 -6.55 -10.37
N GLU A 82 -15.58 -6.68 -9.40
CA GLU A 82 -15.93 -5.63 -8.45
C GLU A 82 -14.80 -5.39 -7.45
N VAL A 83 -14.25 -6.46 -6.88
CA VAL A 83 -13.05 -6.44 -6.02
C VAL A 83 -11.92 -5.71 -6.73
N PHE A 84 -11.59 -6.15 -7.95
CA PHE A 84 -10.52 -5.53 -8.74
C PHE A 84 -10.80 -4.05 -9.06
N SER A 85 -12.02 -3.72 -9.49
CA SER A 85 -12.39 -2.33 -9.80
C SER A 85 -12.29 -1.42 -8.56
N SER A 86 -12.64 -1.94 -7.39
CA SER A 86 -12.50 -1.24 -6.12
C SER A 86 -11.03 -1.03 -5.74
N PHE A 87 -10.22 -2.08 -5.85
CA PHE A 87 -8.78 -2.04 -5.60
C PHE A 87 -8.06 -1.05 -6.55
N ALA A 88 -8.35 -1.10 -7.84
CA ALA A 88 -7.78 -0.18 -8.83
C ALA A 88 -8.14 1.28 -8.51
N ARG A 89 -9.38 1.54 -8.08
CA ARG A 89 -9.83 2.87 -7.64
C ARG A 89 -9.11 3.30 -6.34
N PHE A 90 -8.87 2.37 -5.42
CA PHE A 90 -8.09 2.64 -4.21
C PHE A 90 -6.65 3.03 -4.56
N ILE A 91 -5.95 2.24 -5.36
CA ILE A 91 -4.58 2.55 -5.82
C ILE A 91 -4.57 3.93 -6.49
N ARG A 92 -5.45 4.18 -7.46
CA ARG A 92 -5.51 5.46 -8.17
C ARG A 92 -5.62 6.66 -7.20
N LYS A 93 -6.46 6.56 -6.17
CA LYS A 93 -6.59 7.61 -5.14
C LYS A 93 -5.31 7.78 -4.32
N VAL A 94 -4.68 6.68 -3.91
CA VAL A 94 -3.40 6.71 -3.20
C VAL A 94 -2.34 7.42 -4.03
N LEU A 95 -2.15 7.03 -5.29
CA LEU A 95 -1.13 7.62 -6.16
C LEU A 95 -1.39 9.12 -6.40
N MET A 96 -2.66 9.52 -6.58
CA MET A 96 -3.02 10.94 -6.74
C MET A 96 -2.72 11.80 -5.50
N LEU A 97 -2.86 11.23 -4.30
CA LEU A 97 -2.69 11.96 -3.04
C LEU A 97 -1.26 11.87 -2.49
N HIS A 98 -0.44 10.96 -3.01
CA HIS A 98 0.92 10.76 -2.55
C HIS A 98 1.80 11.96 -2.92
N LYS A 99 2.39 12.58 -1.88
CA LYS A 99 3.09 13.86 -1.97
C LYS A 99 4.60 13.72 -2.06
N ARG A 100 5.16 12.59 -1.65
CA ARG A 100 6.61 12.40 -1.66
C ARG A 100 7.12 12.36 -3.09
N HIS A 101 8.25 13.03 -3.33
CA HIS A 101 8.84 13.15 -4.65
C HIS A 101 9.51 11.87 -5.16
N THR A 102 9.96 11.01 -4.25
CA THR A 102 10.62 9.74 -4.55
C THR A 102 9.95 8.58 -3.84
N ILE A 103 10.02 7.39 -4.44
CA ILE A 103 9.57 6.13 -3.84
C ILE A 103 10.79 5.22 -3.69
N ASP A 104 10.95 4.65 -2.50
CA ASP A 104 12.04 3.69 -2.27
C ASP A 104 11.60 2.29 -2.73
N SER A 105 10.38 1.86 -2.38
CA SER A 105 9.85 0.55 -2.81
C SER A 105 8.39 0.65 -3.26
N PHE A 106 8.06 -0.05 -4.34
CA PHE A 106 6.71 -0.22 -4.87
C PHE A 106 6.42 -1.71 -5.05
N HIS A 107 5.47 -2.23 -4.27
CA HIS A 107 5.03 -3.61 -4.30
C HIS A 107 3.58 -3.71 -4.77
N LEU A 108 3.33 -4.54 -5.78
CA LEU A 108 2.01 -4.85 -6.29
C LEU A 108 1.81 -6.37 -6.36
N SER A 109 0.91 -6.87 -5.53
CA SER A 109 0.48 -8.26 -5.47
C SER A 109 -1.00 -8.35 -5.85
N MET A 110 -1.32 -9.24 -6.80
CA MET A 110 -2.69 -9.52 -7.21
C MET A 110 -2.99 -11.02 -7.24
N LYS A 111 -2.47 -11.74 -6.24
CA LYS A 111 -2.80 -13.15 -6.05
C LYS A 111 -4.18 -13.31 -5.41
N PRO A 112 -4.82 -14.49 -5.55
CA PRO A 112 -4.57 -15.53 -6.53
C PRO A 112 -5.73 -15.53 -7.57
N PHE A 113 -6.36 -14.38 -7.74
CA PHE A 113 -7.49 -14.16 -8.62
C PHE A 113 -7.11 -14.53 -10.07
N ASP A 114 -7.88 -15.44 -10.69
CA ASP A 114 -7.85 -15.75 -12.13
C ASP A 114 -8.37 -14.55 -12.95
N VAL A 115 -7.82 -13.36 -12.70
CA VAL A 115 -8.02 -12.23 -13.58
C VAL A 115 -7.16 -12.52 -14.79
N GLU A 116 -7.80 -12.97 -15.87
CA GLU A 116 -7.12 -13.06 -17.15
C GLU A 116 -6.48 -11.69 -17.43
N PHE A 117 -5.14 -11.65 -17.50
CA PHE A 117 -4.36 -10.45 -17.83
C PHE A 117 -4.51 -10.07 -19.32
N LYS A 118 -5.72 -10.24 -19.85
CA LYS A 118 -6.18 -9.85 -21.19
C LYS A 118 -7.18 -8.70 -21.12
N ASP A 119 -7.72 -8.37 -19.95
CA ASP A 119 -8.57 -7.18 -19.80
C ASP A 119 -7.72 -5.93 -20.11
N PRO A 120 -8.02 -5.20 -21.21
CA PRO A 120 -7.25 -4.02 -21.58
C PRO A 120 -7.25 -2.96 -20.48
N LYS A 121 -8.35 -2.85 -19.71
CA LYS A 121 -8.46 -1.89 -18.61
C LYS A 121 -7.50 -2.23 -17.47
N LEU A 122 -7.35 -3.51 -17.14
CA LEU A 122 -6.37 -3.98 -16.15
C LEU A 122 -4.95 -3.63 -16.59
N ILE A 123 -4.63 -3.88 -17.86
CA ILE A 123 -3.31 -3.56 -18.44
C ILE A 123 -3.04 -2.06 -18.33
N ASP A 124 -4.00 -1.22 -18.71
CA ASP A 124 -3.87 0.24 -18.66
C ASP A 124 -3.68 0.75 -17.22
N ASP A 125 -4.46 0.21 -16.26
CA ASP A 125 -4.35 0.57 -14.85
C ASP A 125 -2.97 0.20 -14.29
N VAL A 126 -2.50 -1.03 -14.53
CA VAL A 126 -1.16 -1.47 -14.11
C VAL A 126 -0.07 -0.61 -14.76
N GLN A 127 -0.16 -0.33 -16.07
CA GLN A 127 0.80 0.54 -16.74
C GLN A 127 0.83 1.96 -16.14
N MET A 128 -0.32 2.51 -15.78
CA MET A 128 -0.41 3.80 -15.10
C MET A 128 0.31 3.77 -13.74
N TRP A 129 0.13 2.71 -12.95
CA TRP A 129 0.76 2.58 -11.64
C TRP A 129 2.28 2.42 -11.77
N LEU A 130 2.74 1.65 -12.75
CA LEU A 130 4.17 1.49 -13.05
C LEU A 130 4.80 2.82 -13.49
N ARG A 131 4.14 3.57 -14.38
CA ARG A 131 4.61 4.91 -14.80
C ARG A 131 4.78 5.82 -13.59
N PHE A 132 3.80 5.85 -12.68
CA PHE A 132 3.91 6.61 -11.45
C PHE A 132 5.15 6.21 -10.62
N ALA A 133 5.40 4.91 -10.43
CA ALA A 133 6.57 4.45 -9.67
C ALA A 133 7.90 4.87 -10.35
N ILE A 134 7.99 4.76 -11.67
CA ILE A 134 9.16 5.17 -12.46
C ILE A 134 9.38 6.67 -12.38
N ASP A 135 8.33 7.48 -12.56
CA ASP A 135 8.39 8.94 -12.48
C ASP A 135 8.83 9.41 -11.08
N ARG A 136 8.52 8.60 -10.06
CA ARG A 136 8.97 8.77 -8.67
C ARG A 136 10.31 8.10 -8.38
N GLN A 137 11.07 7.72 -9.40
CA GLN A 137 12.42 7.17 -9.28
C GLN A 137 12.48 5.96 -8.32
N VAL A 138 11.52 5.04 -8.46
CA VAL A 138 11.49 3.81 -7.65
C VAL A 138 12.83 3.08 -7.70
N LYS A 139 13.27 2.58 -6.53
CA LYS A 139 14.51 1.82 -6.39
C LYS A 139 14.24 0.32 -6.38
N ASP A 140 13.19 -0.10 -5.70
CA ASP A 140 12.76 -1.49 -5.60
C ASP A 140 11.33 -1.63 -6.15
N LEU A 141 11.20 -2.35 -7.27
CA LEU A 141 9.92 -2.61 -7.92
C LEU A 141 9.63 -4.11 -7.85
N ASN A 142 8.58 -4.48 -7.11
CA ASN A 142 8.18 -5.86 -6.91
C ASN A 142 6.76 -6.07 -7.44
N LEU A 143 6.65 -6.93 -8.45
CA LEU A 143 5.40 -7.28 -9.12
C LEU A 143 5.12 -8.75 -8.88
N SER A 144 3.88 -9.07 -8.53
CA SER A 144 3.50 -10.40 -8.05
C SER A 144 2.06 -10.80 -8.43
N PHE A 145 1.82 -11.24 -9.67
CA PHE A 145 0.51 -11.65 -10.20
C PHE A 145 0.62 -12.59 -11.42
N ASN A 146 -0.49 -13.12 -11.94
CA ASN A 146 -0.49 -14.03 -13.10
C ASN A 146 -0.50 -13.29 -14.45
N GLY A 147 -0.06 -13.93 -15.54
CA GLY A 147 -0.19 -13.40 -16.91
C GLY A 147 0.88 -12.40 -17.37
N TYR A 148 2.06 -12.39 -16.75
CA TYR A 148 3.18 -11.50 -17.14
C TYR A 148 3.66 -11.60 -18.57
N ASP A 149 3.40 -12.72 -19.24
CA ASP A 149 3.91 -12.96 -20.59
C ASP A 149 3.31 -11.94 -21.59
N ASP A 150 2.14 -11.37 -21.26
CA ASP A 150 1.49 -10.30 -22.02
C ASP A 150 1.81 -8.88 -21.49
N LEU A 151 2.32 -8.74 -20.26
CA LEU A 151 2.67 -7.45 -19.69
C LEU A 151 4.01 -6.96 -20.24
N VAL A 152 3.95 -6.07 -21.23
CA VAL A 152 5.10 -5.29 -21.69
C VAL A 152 5.39 -4.20 -20.66
N LEU A 153 6.49 -4.37 -19.92
CA LEU A 153 7.00 -3.33 -19.04
C LEU A 153 7.41 -2.11 -19.88
N PRO A 154 7.06 -0.87 -19.46
CA PRO A 154 7.52 0.33 -20.14
C PRO A 154 9.04 0.30 -20.33
N HIS A 155 9.51 0.60 -21.53
CA HIS A 155 10.95 0.62 -21.84
C HIS A 155 11.74 1.53 -20.88
N SER A 156 11.10 2.55 -20.32
CA SER A 156 11.65 3.44 -19.29
C SER A 156 12.07 2.72 -18.00
N ILE A 157 11.50 1.56 -17.66
CA ILE A 157 11.96 0.74 -16.52
C ILE A 157 13.41 0.30 -16.72
N PHE A 158 13.74 -0.20 -17.91
CA PHE A 158 15.08 -0.70 -18.23
C PHE A 158 16.11 0.43 -18.36
N MET A 159 15.64 1.64 -18.68
CA MET A 159 16.47 2.84 -18.77
C MET A 159 16.52 3.65 -17.46
N SER A 160 15.78 3.22 -16.43
CA SER A 160 15.74 3.93 -15.15
C SER A 160 17.10 3.89 -14.48
N GLN A 161 17.65 5.03 -14.07
CA GLN A 161 18.90 5.08 -13.32
C GLN A 161 18.71 4.77 -11.83
N SER A 162 17.50 4.98 -11.30
CA SER A 162 17.18 4.78 -9.88
C SER A 162 16.86 3.34 -9.54
N LEU A 163 16.39 2.55 -10.51
CA LEU A 163 15.97 1.18 -10.28
C LEU A 163 17.18 0.29 -9.96
N ILE A 164 17.16 -0.28 -8.75
CA ILE A 164 18.16 -1.20 -8.21
C ILE A 164 17.67 -2.64 -8.36
N THR A 165 16.42 -2.89 -7.95
CA THR A 165 15.84 -4.23 -7.92
C THR A 165 14.54 -4.26 -8.69
N LEU A 166 14.40 -5.24 -9.58
CA LEU A 166 13.15 -5.61 -10.23
C LEU A 166 12.86 -7.09 -9.93
N THR A 167 11.79 -7.34 -9.19
CA THR A 167 11.33 -8.69 -8.86
C THR A 167 10.01 -8.95 -9.57
N ARG A 168 9.91 -10.07 -10.30
CA ARG A 168 8.67 -10.56 -10.91
C ARG A 168 8.40 -11.98 -10.42
N THR A 169 7.38 -12.14 -9.59
CA THR A 169 7.01 -13.46 -9.06
C THR A 169 5.77 -13.98 -9.77
N LYS A 170 5.92 -15.12 -10.46
CA LYS A 170 4.83 -15.86 -11.14
C LYS A 170 4.15 -16.82 -10.17
N TYR A 171 2.83 -16.96 -10.27
CA TYR A 171 2.09 -18.04 -9.62
C TYR A 171 1.60 -18.99 -10.71
N GLN A 172 2.08 -20.23 -10.68
CA GLN A 172 1.50 -21.31 -11.46
C GLN A 172 0.60 -22.11 -10.53
N TYR A 173 -0.69 -22.13 -10.84
CA TYR A 173 -1.66 -23.00 -10.18
C TYR A 173 -1.50 -24.45 -10.64
N PHE A 174 -0.36 -25.05 -10.31
CA PHE A 174 -0.23 -26.50 -10.23
C PHE A 174 0.67 -26.80 -9.03
N GLN A 175 0.29 -27.79 -8.21
CA GLN A 175 1.11 -28.31 -7.12
C GLN A 175 2.58 -28.38 -7.54
N PHE A 176 3.48 -27.94 -6.64
CA PHE A 176 4.93 -27.74 -6.79
C PHE A 176 5.36 -26.30 -7.08
N ILE A 177 5.73 -25.65 -5.98
CA ILE A 177 6.46 -24.38 -5.89
C ILE A 177 7.67 -24.41 -6.82
N ALA A 178 7.70 -23.51 -7.81
CA ALA A 178 8.93 -23.05 -8.43
C ALA A 178 8.96 -21.52 -8.34
N CYS A 179 9.54 -20.99 -7.26
CA CYS A 179 9.91 -19.58 -7.20
C CYS A 179 11.08 -19.37 -8.17
N PHE A 180 10.83 -18.74 -9.32
CA PHE A 180 11.90 -18.20 -10.14
C PHE A 180 12.18 -16.77 -9.70
N GLU A 181 13.18 -16.60 -8.84
CA GLU A 181 13.77 -15.29 -8.60
C GLU A 181 14.63 -14.91 -9.81
N TYR A 182 14.11 -14.09 -10.71
CA TYR A 182 14.95 -13.43 -11.71
C TYR A 182 15.54 -12.17 -11.10
N HIS A 183 16.81 -12.25 -10.68
CA HIS A 183 17.60 -11.06 -10.37
C HIS A 183 18.16 -10.52 -11.69
N ILE A 184 17.47 -9.55 -12.28
CA ILE A 184 18.04 -8.78 -13.40
C ILE A 184 18.98 -7.75 -12.79
N SER A 185 20.24 -8.12 -12.62
CA SER A 185 21.31 -7.15 -12.39
C SER A 185 21.61 -6.46 -13.73
N LYS A 186 21.65 -5.12 -13.73
CA LYS A 186 22.02 -4.36 -14.93
C LYS A 186 23.40 -4.80 -15.40
N CYS A 187 23.51 -5.15 -16.69
CA CYS A 187 24.81 -5.29 -17.33
C CYS A 187 25.44 -3.90 -17.42
N GLU A 188 26.67 -3.77 -16.89
CA GLU A 188 27.55 -2.61 -17.07
C GLU A 188 27.92 -2.38 -18.55
#